data_AF-A0A8S9WG06-F1
#
_entry.id   AF-A0A8S9WG06-F1
#
_cell.length_a   1.000
_cell.length_b   1.000
_cell.length_c   1.000
_cell.angle_alpha   90.00
_cell.angle_beta   90.00
_cell.angle_gamma   90.00
#
_symmetry.space_group_name_H-M   'P 1'
#
loop_
_entity.id
_entity.type
_entity.pdbx_description
1 polymer ?
#
loop_
_entity_poly.entity_id
_entity_poly.type
_entity_poly.pdbx_seq_one_letter_code
_entity_poly.pdbx_strand_id
1 'polypeptide(L)'
;MSGRHDMNNEDKKRCGICKIPYFERNNYYYGKLMTVRDYFDEQCYFNEKRWLINRLINGWGVVCGLDVKALDGETDKVIVTPGLAIDCCGREILVCKDKEVELIPTEDKCQENGDPAEKEKEFYIGLEFLDCKTEEVQIAPAACGEAGKCEFNRIRDYFKIRVLRPSEVIVDYPRGLCPLTEKEAKDLQLDICEKMIKSSPECPELPRNHAVILAKVTLDDEENGLIIEHCPYRRQVYGNKTLFDLINCYHGDLPHVIAVNWERAGVINGVTIGWEDFIGYLFCWDDVPGADDNKLKKFFKDDFNIVWTEKATIEKSNNDMTITISEGGISAQITIDAEYKKATLEISGDRTLELKVKKEEGKLNIHKECIYDEGVKVKFDRKMKKETINPNTFLFLVKMNVRETGNYTYEQVPGIVSYAYEESTGESTATFKFTQKWIQDVYFGYSRIREEPSDFMVALKGDFILSDEYLFSIIAAEFKDDFTNNGNGKDISKELKEKFDAEGFPISGNAMVTKEEEADKWVITDGEKVYIVKKEGENYLNIYREENGKLARALDGNFIGGKLPSGNGTQGGDFVSWFSVEPKT
;
A
#
# COMPACT_ATOMS: atom_id res chain seq x y z
N MET A 1 43.80 41.61 -13.67
CA MET A 1 42.86 42.08 -14.70
C MET A 1 41.45 41.88 -14.16
N SER A 2 40.90 42.90 -13.48
CA SER A 2 39.58 42.85 -12.87
C SER A 2 38.53 43.23 -13.91
N GLY A 3 37.77 42.25 -14.38
CA GLY A 3 36.56 42.52 -15.16
C GLY A 3 35.51 43.15 -14.24
N ARG A 4 35.07 44.36 -14.58
CA ARG A 4 33.81 44.92 -14.08
C ARG A 4 32.70 43.97 -14.53
N HIS A 5 32.08 43.27 -13.60
CA HIS A 5 30.70 42.82 -13.82
C HIS A 5 29.79 43.97 -13.44
N ASP A 6 29.60 44.86 -14.41
CA ASP A 6 28.41 45.70 -14.45
C ASP A 6 27.20 44.74 -14.43
N MET A 7 26.35 44.85 -13.40
CA MET A 7 25.05 44.18 -13.34
C MET A 7 24.13 44.81 -14.39
N ASN A 8 24.41 44.55 -15.66
CA ASN A 8 23.46 44.78 -16.74
C ASN A 8 22.39 43.68 -16.71
N ASN A 9 21.20 44.08 -17.13
CA ASN A 9 19.89 43.44 -17.06
C ASN A 9 19.76 42.08 -17.79
N GLU A 10 20.86 41.35 -18.03
CA GLU A 10 20.94 40.08 -18.78
C GLU A 10 21.10 38.83 -17.88
N ASP A 11 21.36 38.98 -16.58
CA ASP A 11 21.54 37.87 -15.62
C ASP A 11 20.24 37.14 -15.21
N LYS A 12 19.12 37.41 -15.89
CA LYS A 12 17.83 36.73 -15.64
C LYS A 12 17.83 35.24 -16.06
N LYS A 13 18.91 34.69 -16.61
CA LYS A 13 18.96 33.31 -17.14
C LYS A 13 19.38 32.22 -16.14
N ARG A 14 19.13 32.35 -14.84
CA ARG A 14 19.58 31.38 -13.81
C ARG A 14 18.68 30.16 -13.59
N CYS A 15 17.47 30.12 -14.16
CA CYS A 15 16.58 28.97 -13.98
C CYS A 15 16.71 27.95 -15.13
N GLY A 16 16.80 26.66 -14.76
CA GLY A 16 16.89 25.50 -15.64
C GLY A 16 17.33 24.25 -14.85
N ILE A 17 16.67 23.11 -15.06
CA ILE A 17 16.90 21.87 -14.28
C ILE A 17 18.35 21.36 -14.39
N CYS A 18 19.01 21.58 -15.52
CA CYS A 18 20.42 21.22 -15.76
C CYS A 18 21.40 22.41 -15.69
N LYS A 19 20.96 23.62 -15.33
CA LYS A 19 21.87 24.76 -15.13
C LYS A 19 22.42 24.71 -13.71
N ILE A 20 23.59 24.10 -13.56
CA ILE A 20 24.28 24.01 -12.27
C ILE A 20 24.88 25.39 -11.94
N PRO A 21 24.48 26.04 -10.84
CA PRO A 21 25.07 27.31 -10.43
C PRO A 21 26.52 27.12 -9.97
N TYR A 22 27.35 28.14 -10.17
CA TYR A 22 28.71 28.15 -9.64
C TYR A 22 28.68 28.40 -8.13
N PHE A 23 29.15 27.42 -7.34
CA PHE A 23 29.12 27.48 -5.88
C PHE A 23 30.39 28.06 -5.29
N GLU A 24 30.36 29.35 -4.98
CA GLU A 24 31.41 30.06 -4.24
C GLU A 24 30.86 30.58 -2.92
N ARG A 25 31.66 30.48 -1.85
CA ARG A 25 31.30 31.02 -0.53
C ARG A 25 32.45 31.80 0.05
N ASN A 26 32.11 32.72 0.96
CA ASN A 26 33.09 33.54 1.63
C ASN A 26 34.09 32.70 2.47
N ASN A 27 35.39 32.92 2.27
CA ASN A 27 36.43 32.37 3.13
C ASN A 27 36.76 33.36 4.26
N TYR A 28 36.46 32.99 5.51
CA TYR A 28 36.64 33.81 6.70
C TYR A 28 38.06 33.73 7.26
N TYR A 29 38.68 34.90 7.49
CA TYR A 29 39.98 35.02 8.16
C TYR A 29 40.08 36.34 8.92
N TYR A 30 40.99 36.41 9.91
CA TYR A 30 41.16 37.58 10.76
C TYR A 30 41.64 38.81 9.96
N GLY A 31 41.01 39.96 10.22
CA GLY A 31 41.34 41.22 9.55
C GLY A 31 40.74 41.37 8.15
N LYS A 32 39.91 40.42 7.68
CA LYS A 32 39.20 40.56 6.42
C LYS A 32 38.18 41.71 6.48
N LEU A 33 38.24 42.63 5.52
CA LEU A 33 37.20 43.64 5.31
C LEU A 33 36.00 42.99 4.65
N MET A 34 34.83 43.13 5.28
CA MET A 34 33.57 42.55 4.82
C MET A 34 32.71 43.62 4.15
N THR A 35 32.14 43.28 3.00
CA THR A 35 31.24 44.14 2.22
C THR A 35 29.88 43.48 2.03
N VAL A 36 28.89 44.24 1.56
CA VAL A 36 27.56 43.71 1.22
C VAL A 36 27.65 42.55 0.23
N ARG A 37 28.61 42.60 -0.70
CA ARG A 37 28.86 41.53 -1.67
C ARG A 37 29.18 40.21 -0.98
N ASP A 38 30.06 40.21 0.04
CA ASP A 38 30.48 38.98 0.72
C ASP A 38 29.32 38.30 1.45
N TYR A 39 28.42 39.08 2.06
CA TYR A 39 27.22 38.57 2.73
C TYR A 39 26.12 38.14 1.75
N PHE A 40 26.05 38.78 0.58
CA PHE A 40 25.15 38.39 -0.49
C PHE A 40 25.58 37.05 -1.11
N ASP A 41 26.87 36.91 -1.39
CA ASP A 41 27.46 35.68 -1.94
C ASP A 41 27.24 34.48 -0.98
N GLU A 42 27.33 34.70 0.33
CA GLU A 42 27.02 33.66 1.33
C GLU A 42 25.54 33.24 1.34
N GLN A 43 24.59 34.19 1.24
CA GLN A 43 23.16 33.86 1.13
C GLN A 43 22.85 33.09 -0.15
N CYS A 44 23.39 33.55 -1.29
CA CYS A 44 23.23 32.88 -2.57
C CYS A 44 23.77 31.43 -2.52
N TYR A 45 24.93 31.20 -1.92
CA TYR A 45 25.52 29.86 -1.82
C TYR A 45 24.57 28.84 -1.17
N PHE A 46 23.97 29.18 -0.03
CA PHE A 46 23.07 28.27 0.69
C PHE A 46 21.73 28.11 -0.01
N ASN A 47 21.15 29.19 -0.51
CA ASN A 47 19.87 29.15 -1.24
C ASN A 47 19.99 28.32 -2.51
N GLU A 48 21.00 28.56 -3.34
CA GLU A 48 21.21 27.82 -4.59
C GLU A 48 21.48 26.34 -4.34
N LYS A 49 22.16 25.97 -3.25
CA LYS A 49 22.33 24.56 -2.85
C LYS A 49 21.02 23.89 -2.45
N ARG A 50 20.19 24.59 -1.66
CA ARG A 50 18.88 24.09 -1.23
C ARG A 50 17.97 23.90 -2.43
N TRP A 51 17.91 24.90 -3.31
CA TRP A 51 17.14 24.84 -4.55
C TRP A 51 17.63 23.75 -5.50
N LEU A 52 18.95 23.51 -5.58
CA LEU A 52 19.51 22.41 -6.36
C LEU A 52 18.98 21.05 -5.90
N ILE A 53 18.96 20.79 -4.58
CA ILE A 53 18.44 19.54 -4.02
C ILE A 53 16.96 19.37 -4.36
N ASN A 54 16.17 20.45 -4.22
CA ASN A 54 14.76 20.42 -4.59
C ASN A 54 14.58 20.09 -6.08
N ARG A 55 15.30 20.77 -6.98
CA ARG A 55 15.23 20.51 -8.43
C ARG A 55 15.60 19.07 -8.81
N LEU A 56 16.67 18.52 -8.23
CA LEU A 56 17.26 17.26 -8.66
C LEU A 56 16.72 16.01 -7.95
N ILE A 57 16.29 16.14 -6.69
CA ILE A 57 15.90 14.99 -5.87
C ILE A 57 14.38 14.97 -5.65
N ASN A 58 13.81 16.11 -5.21
CA ASN A 58 12.38 16.17 -4.86
C ASN A 58 11.50 16.43 -6.09
N GLY A 59 12.02 17.15 -7.08
CA GLY A 59 11.23 17.73 -8.16
C GLY A 59 10.49 18.99 -7.72
N TRP A 60 9.45 19.34 -8.45
CA TRP A 60 8.64 20.54 -8.22
C TRP A 60 7.15 20.22 -8.31
N GLY A 61 6.32 21.08 -7.71
CA GLY A 61 4.88 20.86 -7.54
C GLY A 61 4.41 21.21 -6.13
N VAL A 62 3.19 20.80 -5.81
CA VAL A 62 2.60 20.92 -4.47
C VAL A 62 3.13 19.81 -3.57
N VAL A 63 3.58 20.18 -2.36
CA VAL A 63 4.07 19.23 -1.34
C VAL A 63 2.92 18.83 -0.42
N CYS A 64 2.18 19.81 0.10
CA CYS A 64 1.01 19.61 0.96
C CYS A 64 0.12 20.85 0.97
N GLY A 65 -1.18 20.68 1.28
CA GLY A 65 -2.14 21.79 1.31
C GLY A 65 -2.23 22.51 -0.04
N LEU A 66 -2.56 23.81 -0.06
CA LEU A 66 -2.78 24.59 -1.30
C LEU A 66 -3.99 24.10 -2.12
N ASP A 67 -5.03 23.63 -1.42
CA ASP A 67 -6.28 23.26 -2.07
C ASP A 67 -7.03 24.52 -2.49
N VAL A 68 -7.54 24.52 -3.71
CA VAL A 68 -8.44 25.56 -4.21
C VAL A 68 -9.87 25.16 -3.90
N LYS A 69 -10.63 26.02 -3.23
CA LYS A 69 -12.04 25.80 -2.86
C LYS A 69 -12.90 26.96 -3.33
N ALA A 70 -14.16 26.69 -3.66
CA ALA A 70 -15.14 27.74 -3.88
C ALA A 70 -15.44 28.47 -2.56
N LEU A 71 -15.71 29.77 -2.63
CA LEU A 71 -16.19 30.53 -1.49
C LEU A 71 -17.73 30.45 -1.46
N ASP A 72 -18.30 30.09 -0.31
CA ASP A 72 -19.76 29.87 -0.18
C ASP A 72 -20.55 31.13 -0.60
N GLY A 73 -21.42 30.98 -1.60
CA GLY A 73 -22.28 32.05 -2.10
C GLY A 73 -21.64 33.04 -3.08
N GLU A 74 -20.39 32.82 -3.48
CA GLU A 74 -19.65 33.67 -4.44
C GLU A 74 -19.23 32.84 -5.66
N THR A 75 -19.54 33.33 -6.86
CA THR A 75 -19.32 32.60 -8.12
C THR A 75 -18.08 33.06 -8.88
N ASP A 76 -17.41 34.13 -8.43
CA ASP A 76 -16.22 34.71 -9.06
C ASP A 76 -14.98 34.69 -8.14
N LYS A 77 -15.06 33.99 -7.00
CA LYS A 77 -13.98 33.92 -6.00
C LYS A 77 -13.67 32.50 -5.59
N VAL A 78 -12.38 32.24 -5.40
CA VAL A 78 -11.88 31.00 -4.82
C VAL A 78 -10.97 31.29 -3.63
N ILE A 79 -10.89 30.34 -2.71
CA ILE A 79 -9.95 30.35 -1.59
C ILE A 79 -8.84 29.33 -1.88
N VAL A 80 -7.59 29.77 -1.76
CA VAL A 80 -6.42 28.88 -1.68
C VAL A 80 -6.06 28.65 -0.22
N THR A 81 -6.07 27.40 0.22
CA THR A 81 -5.75 27.02 1.62
C THR A 81 -4.25 27.07 1.90
N PRO A 82 -3.82 27.13 3.17
CA PRO A 82 -2.42 27.04 3.56
C PRO A 82 -1.74 25.78 3.02
N GLY A 83 -0.44 25.90 2.71
CA GLY A 83 0.35 24.78 2.26
C GLY A 83 1.72 25.19 1.71
N LEU A 84 2.40 24.22 1.13
CA LEU A 84 3.77 24.34 0.65
C LEU A 84 3.88 23.82 -0.79
N ALA A 85 4.53 24.59 -1.64
CA ALA A 85 4.92 24.18 -2.99
C ALA A 85 6.42 24.40 -3.22
N ILE A 86 6.94 23.72 -4.25
CA ILE A 86 8.27 23.92 -4.81
C ILE A 86 8.08 24.27 -6.28
N ASP A 87 8.67 25.36 -6.77
CA ASP A 87 8.60 25.70 -8.20
C ASP A 87 9.67 24.99 -9.04
N CYS A 88 9.63 25.13 -10.38
CA CYS A 88 10.61 24.45 -11.24
C CYS A 88 12.06 24.95 -11.07
N CYS A 89 12.26 26.09 -10.39
CA CYS A 89 13.57 26.57 -9.99
C CYS A 89 14.01 26.00 -8.62
N GLY A 90 13.20 25.18 -7.96
CA GLY A 90 13.48 24.58 -6.65
C GLY A 90 13.21 25.50 -5.46
N ARG A 91 12.55 26.64 -5.69
CA ARG A 91 12.24 27.63 -4.64
C ARG A 91 10.99 27.19 -3.88
N GLU A 92 11.07 27.28 -2.56
CA GLU A 92 9.97 26.95 -1.67
C GLU A 92 8.96 28.10 -1.60
N ILE A 93 7.67 27.80 -1.75
CA ILE A 93 6.58 28.76 -1.66
C ILE A 93 5.64 28.35 -0.54
N LEU A 94 5.65 29.11 0.56
CA LEU A 94 4.84 28.86 1.74
C LEU A 94 3.64 29.81 1.81
N VAL A 95 2.44 29.24 1.84
CA VAL A 95 1.19 29.97 2.07
C VAL A 95 0.71 29.66 3.49
N CYS A 96 0.74 30.65 4.38
CA CYS A 96 0.47 30.42 5.81
C CYS A 96 -1.01 30.57 6.21
N LYS A 97 -1.84 31.20 5.37
CA LYS A 97 -3.24 31.54 5.67
C LYS A 97 -4.05 31.45 4.38
N ASP A 98 -5.36 31.24 4.53
CA ASP A 98 -6.31 31.28 3.42
C ASP A 98 -6.15 32.57 2.61
N LYS A 99 -6.20 32.43 1.28
CA LYS A 99 -6.12 33.54 0.33
C LYS A 99 -7.29 33.52 -0.61
N GLU A 100 -8.09 34.56 -0.55
CA GLU A 100 -9.14 34.84 -1.53
C GLU A 100 -8.51 35.33 -2.84
N VAL A 101 -9.03 34.80 -3.94
CA VAL A 101 -8.60 35.10 -5.31
C VAL A 101 -9.83 35.37 -6.15
N GLU A 102 -9.90 36.56 -6.74
CA GLU A 102 -10.92 36.93 -7.71
C GLU A 102 -10.54 36.39 -9.09
N LEU A 103 -11.44 35.63 -9.72
CA LEU A 103 -11.22 34.98 -11.02
C LEU A 103 -11.27 35.99 -12.18
N ILE A 104 -12.09 37.04 -12.05
CA ILE A 104 -12.26 38.08 -13.07
C ILE A 104 -11.73 39.40 -12.51
N PRO A 105 -10.57 39.90 -12.99
CA PRO A 105 -10.01 41.17 -12.53
C PRO A 105 -10.96 42.34 -12.83
N THR A 106 -10.95 43.34 -11.95
CA THR A 106 -11.84 44.52 -12.03
C THR A 106 -11.63 45.36 -13.30
N GLU A 107 -10.49 45.23 -13.98
CA GLU A 107 -10.17 45.93 -15.25
C GLU A 107 -10.99 45.41 -16.45
N ASP A 108 -11.37 44.12 -16.46
CA ASP A 108 -12.21 43.51 -17.51
C ASP A 108 -13.70 43.83 -17.33
N LYS A 109 -14.12 44.32 -16.16
CA LYS A 109 -15.50 44.76 -15.90
C LYS A 109 -15.86 46.06 -16.65
N CYS A 110 -14.87 46.77 -17.22
CA CYS A 110 -15.03 48.08 -17.85
C CYS A 110 -15.01 48.08 -19.40
N GLN A 111 -14.87 46.93 -20.06
CA GLN A 111 -14.97 46.81 -21.52
C GLN A 111 -16.39 46.40 -21.94
N GLU A 112 -17.36 47.31 -21.85
CA GLU A 112 -18.75 47.04 -22.25
C GLU A 112 -19.01 47.05 -23.77
N ASN A 113 -18.00 47.23 -24.63
CA ASN A 113 -18.18 47.36 -26.09
C ASN A 113 -17.26 46.44 -26.92
N GLY A 114 -17.22 45.15 -26.59
CA GLY A 114 -16.70 44.10 -27.47
C GLY A 114 -17.81 43.10 -27.78
N ASP A 115 -17.89 42.62 -29.03
CA ASP A 115 -18.84 41.59 -29.45
C ASP A 115 -18.86 40.38 -28.47
N PRO A 116 -20.01 39.68 -28.30
CA PRO A 116 -20.15 38.52 -27.40
C PRO A 116 -19.46 37.26 -27.95
N ALA A 117 -18.21 37.39 -28.38
CA ALA A 117 -17.33 36.27 -28.67
C ALA A 117 -16.80 35.73 -27.34
N GLU A 118 -17.42 34.64 -26.87
CA GLU A 118 -16.96 33.71 -25.83
C GLU A 118 -16.19 34.35 -24.68
N LYS A 119 -16.90 34.77 -23.61
CA LYS A 119 -16.25 35.00 -22.32
C LYS A 119 -15.50 33.72 -21.94
N GLU A 120 -14.17 33.75 -21.87
CA GLU A 120 -13.36 32.63 -21.40
C GLU A 120 -13.86 32.23 -20.01
N LYS A 121 -14.31 30.98 -19.87
CA LYS A 121 -14.87 30.44 -18.62
C LYS A 121 -13.88 29.59 -17.85
N GLU A 122 -12.72 29.30 -18.44
CA GLU A 122 -11.71 28.44 -17.88
C GLU A 122 -10.51 29.26 -17.40
N PHE A 123 -10.14 29.04 -16.15
CA PHE A 123 -9.03 29.71 -15.50
C PHE A 123 -8.14 28.70 -14.79
N TYR A 124 -6.85 29.03 -14.66
CA TYR A 124 -5.89 28.23 -13.89
C TYR A 124 -5.35 29.07 -12.74
N ILE A 125 -5.33 28.49 -11.54
CA ILE A 125 -4.76 29.15 -10.37
C ILE A 125 -3.29 28.76 -10.28
N GLY A 126 -2.41 29.73 -10.53
CA GLY A 126 -0.95 29.57 -10.47
C GLY A 126 -0.35 30.26 -9.23
N LEU A 127 0.65 29.62 -8.62
CA LEU A 127 1.38 30.15 -7.48
C LEU A 127 2.83 30.47 -7.87
N GLU A 128 3.25 31.73 -7.70
CA GLU A 128 4.59 32.23 -8.08
C GLU A 128 5.37 32.75 -6.87
N PHE A 129 6.66 32.41 -6.80
CA PHE A 129 7.60 32.96 -5.81
C PHE A 129 8.03 34.39 -6.16
N LEU A 130 8.07 35.27 -5.16
CA LEU A 130 8.55 36.66 -5.27
C LEU A 130 9.37 37.08 -4.04
N ASP A 131 10.43 37.84 -4.28
CA ASP A 131 11.14 38.56 -3.21
C ASP A 131 10.41 39.87 -2.90
N CYS A 132 9.89 40.01 -1.67
CA CYS A 132 9.30 41.26 -1.22
C CYS A 132 10.32 42.06 -0.40
N LYS A 133 10.78 43.18 -0.95
CA LYS A 133 11.61 44.14 -0.21
C LYS A 133 10.74 44.87 0.84
N THR A 134 11.20 44.90 2.08
CA THR A 134 10.47 45.44 3.24
C THR A 134 11.40 46.30 4.11
N GLU A 135 10.81 47.10 5.00
CA GLU A 135 11.54 48.06 5.84
C GLU A 135 12.31 49.09 5.01
N GLU A 136 11.58 50.02 4.39
CA GLU A 136 12.18 51.13 3.65
C GLU A 136 12.91 52.11 4.59
N VAL A 137 14.12 52.50 4.19
CA VAL A 137 15.00 53.40 4.94
C VAL A 137 15.60 54.44 4.00
N GLN A 138 15.70 55.66 4.51
CA GLN A 138 16.37 56.76 3.84
C GLN A 138 17.87 56.73 4.12
N ILE A 139 18.68 56.62 3.07
CA ILE A 139 20.12 56.69 3.14
C ILE A 139 20.55 58.15 2.98
N ALA A 140 21.36 58.62 3.92
CA ALA A 140 21.94 59.96 3.84
C ALA A 140 22.79 60.11 2.56
N PRO A 141 22.69 61.24 1.85
CA PRO A 141 23.44 61.45 0.62
C PRO A 141 24.94 61.39 0.87
N ALA A 142 25.67 60.76 -0.07
CA ALA A 142 27.12 60.55 0.07
C ALA A 142 27.92 61.86 -0.14
N ALA A 143 27.32 62.87 -0.77
CA ALA A 143 27.91 64.18 -1.01
C ALA A 143 26.88 65.31 -0.81
N CYS A 144 27.39 66.52 -0.52
CA CYS A 144 26.55 67.70 -0.34
C CYS A 144 25.93 68.12 -1.69
N GLY A 145 24.60 68.02 -1.82
CA GLY A 145 23.85 68.34 -3.04
C GLY A 145 23.17 67.15 -3.74
N GLU A 146 23.37 65.92 -3.26
CA GLU A 146 22.63 64.75 -3.75
C GLU A 146 21.32 64.56 -2.97
N ALA A 147 20.26 64.13 -3.66
CA ALA A 147 19.03 63.69 -3.01
C ALA A 147 19.27 62.37 -2.28
N GLY A 148 18.68 62.21 -1.08
CA GLY A 148 18.74 60.95 -0.34
C GLY A 148 18.19 59.79 -1.17
N LYS A 149 18.81 58.61 -1.06
CA LYS A 149 18.35 57.38 -1.72
C LYS A 149 17.48 56.60 -0.75
N CYS A 150 16.37 56.06 -1.22
CA CYS A 150 15.57 55.12 -0.45
C CYS A 150 15.99 53.70 -0.81
N GLU A 151 16.22 52.86 0.20
CA GLU A 151 16.54 51.44 0.06
C GLU A 151 15.79 50.62 1.11
N PHE A 152 15.83 49.30 1.00
CA PHE A 152 15.10 48.39 1.89
C PHE A 152 16.05 47.56 2.75
N ASN A 153 15.76 47.45 4.05
CA ASN A 153 16.59 46.71 4.99
C ASN A 153 16.41 45.19 4.91
N ARG A 154 15.24 44.71 4.45
CA ARG A 154 14.90 43.28 4.49
C ARG A 154 14.31 42.77 3.18
N ILE A 155 14.59 41.51 2.88
CA ILE A 155 13.91 40.74 1.85
C ILE A 155 13.09 39.67 2.58
N ARG A 156 11.82 39.55 2.21
CA ARG A 156 10.89 38.55 2.73
C ARG A 156 10.45 37.66 1.58
N ASP A 157 10.58 36.35 1.78
CA ASP A 157 9.99 35.34 0.90
C ASP A 157 8.48 35.60 0.81
N TYR A 158 8.00 35.83 -0.41
CA TYR A 158 6.62 36.16 -0.69
C TYR A 158 6.13 35.37 -1.90
N PHE A 159 4.83 35.47 -2.14
CA PHE A 159 4.20 34.78 -3.25
C PHE A 159 3.14 35.66 -3.89
N LYS A 160 2.87 35.39 -5.16
CA LYS A 160 1.73 35.95 -5.88
C LYS A 160 0.89 34.79 -6.41
N ILE A 161 -0.41 34.85 -6.15
CA ILE A 161 -1.36 33.97 -6.82
C ILE A 161 -1.80 34.69 -8.08
N ARG A 162 -1.74 33.99 -9.21
CA ARG A 162 -2.18 34.48 -10.51
C ARG A 162 -3.31 33.62 -11.03
N VAL A 163 -4.29 34.30 -11.62
CA VAL A 163 -5.27 33.67 -12.48
C VAL A 163 -4.69 33.69 -13.88
N LEU A 164 -4.51 32.50 -14.47
CA LEU A 164 -3.88 32.28 -15.76
C LEU A 164 -4.93 31.78 -16.74
N ARG A 165 -4.85 32.24 -17.99
CA ARG A 165 -5.69 31.75 -19.09
C ARG A 165 -5.12 30.45 -19.65
N PRO A 166 -5.93 29.59 -20.31
CA PRO A 166 -5.45 28.33 -20.90
C PRO A 166 -4.26 28.52 -21.85
N SER A 167 -4.23 29.64 -22.60
CA SER A 167 -3.13 29.98 -23.51
C SER A 167 -1.79 30.30 -22.82
N GLU A 168 -1.81 30.59 -21.52
CA GLU A 168 -0.62 30.89 -20.71
C GLU A 168 -0.05 29.65 -20.00
N VAL A 169 -0.78 28.53 -20.01
CA VAL A 169 -0.41 27.32 -19.25
C VAL A 169 0.12 26.24 -20.20
N ILE A 170 1.32 25.76 -19.92
CA ILE A 170 1.87 24.55 -20.54
C ILE A 170 1.57 23.40 -19.58
N VAL A 171 0.53 22.61 -19.86
CA VAL A 171 0.19 21.42 -19.09
C VAL A 171 1.06 20.26 -19.57
N ASP A 172 2.10 19.94 -18.82
CA ASP A 172 2.86 18.71 -19.03
C ASP A 172 2.19 17.58 -18.25
N TYR A 173 1.36 16.78 -18.93
CA TYR A 173 0.76 15.61 -18.32
C TYR A 173 1.88 14.61 -18.01
N PRO A 174 2.09 14.22 -16.74
CA PRO A 174 2.97 13.12 -16.43
C PRO A 174 2.36 11.87 -17.07
N ARG A 175 2.90 11.45 -18.22
CA ARG A 175 2.55 10.15 -18.79
C ARG A 175 3.00 9.12 -17.77
N GLY A 176 2.04 8.36 -17.22
CA GLY A 176 2.35 7.25 -16.33
C GLY A 176 3.28 6.29 -17.07
N LEU A 177 4.53 6.18 -16.62
CA LEU A 177 5.48 5.23 -17.16
C LEU A 177 5.80 4.22 -16.06
N CYS A 178 5.12 3.08 -16.09
CA CYS A 178 5.59 1.89 -15.41
C CYS A 178 6.60 1.19 -16.34
N PRO A 179 7.89 1.06 -15.97
CA PRO A 179 8.87 0.37 -16.81
C PRO A 179 8.54 -1.10 -17.07
N LEU A 180 7.69 -1.70 -16.22
CA LEU A 180 7.34 -3.12 -16.25
C LEU A 180 6.23 -3.47 -17.27
N THR A 181 5.55 -2.47 -17.86
CA THR A 181 4.53 -2.73 -18.88
C THR A 181 5.13 -2.99 -20.28
N GLU A 182 6.39 -2.64 -20.50
CA GLU A 182 7.09 -2.91 -21.77
C GLU A 182 7.87 -4.22 -21.66
N LYS A 183 7.28 -5.31 -22.19
CA LYS A 183 7.80 -6.69 -22.18
C LYS A 183 9.15 -6.92 -22.90
N GLU A 184 9.87 -5.87 -23.32
CA GLU A 184 11.05 -5.98 -24.18
C GLU A 184 12.31 -5.27 -23.65
N ALA A 185 12.34 -4.84 -22.38
CA ALA A 185 13.57 -4.31 -21.80
C ALA A 185 14.59 -5.45 -21.56
N LYS A 186 15.51 -5.66 -22.49
CA LYS A 186 16.65 -6.59 -22.32
C LYS A 186 17.58 -6.18 -21.17
N ASP A 187 17.50 -4.94 -20.71
CA ASP A 187 18.23 -4.40 -19.58
C ASP A 187 17.43 -3.24 -18.95
N LEU A 188 16.82 -3.51 -17.79
CA LEU A 188 16.04 -2.55 -17.00
C LEU A 188 16.83 -1.27 -16.69
N GLN A 189 18.15 -1.38 -16.52
CA GLN A 189 18.99 -0.24 -16.19
C GLN A 189 19.16 0.73 -17.36
N LEU A 190 19.34 0.20 -18.58
CA LEU A 190 19.42 1.02 -19.80
C LEU A 190 18.07 1.69 -20.11
N ASP A 191 16.98 0.96 -19.90
CA ASP A 191 15.63 1.45 -20.18
C ASP A 191 15.21 2.56 -19.19
N ILE A 192 15.52 2.39 -17.90
CA ILE A 192 15.36 3.45 -16.88
C ILE A 192 16.26 4.65 -17.23
N CYS A 193 17.50 4.41 -17.67
CA CYS A 193 18.43 5.49 -18.05
C CYS A 193 17.88 6.32 -19.22
N GLU A 194 17.45 5.69 -20.32
CA GLU A 194 16.87 6.38 -21.47
C GLU A 194 15.58 7.13 -21.11
N LYS A 195 14.75 6.54 -20.25
CA LYS A 195 13.51 7.16 -19.78
C LYS A 195 13.77 8.34 -18.84
N MET A 196 14.75 8.26 -17.94
CA MET A 196 15.18 9.39 -17.09
C MET A 196 15.71 10.56 -17.92
N ILE A 197 16.42 10.27 -19.01
CA ILE A 197 16.90 11.28 -19.96
C ILE A 197 15.73 11.97 -20.70
N LYS A 198 14.68 11.21 -21.05
CA LYS A 198 13.50 11.73 -21.79
C LYS A 198 12.42 12.37 -20.90
N SER A 199 12.32 11.97 -19.64
CA SER A 199 11.25 12.37 -18.69
C SER A 199 11.63 13.54 -17.79
N SER A 200 12.85 14.06 -17.90
CA SER A 200 13.26 15.29 -17.24
C SER A 200 12.56 16.47 -17.93
N PRO A 201 11.47 17.03 -17.37
CA PRO A 201 10.74 18.09 -18.04
C PRO A 201 11.61 19.34 -18.09
N GLU A 202 11.71 20.01 -19.24
CA GLU A 202 12.44 21.28 -19.30
C GLU A 202 11.64 22.37 -18.57
N CYS A 203 12.26 23.06 -17.60
CA CYS A 203 11.63 24.21 -16.94
C CYS A 203 11.39 25.30 -18.00
N PRO A 204 10.18 25.85 -18.13
CA PRO A 204 9.83 26.77 -19.22
C PRO A 204 10.82 27.94 -19.30
N GLU A 205 11.27 28.27 -20.52
CA GLU A 205 12.14 29.43 -20.70
C GLU A 205 11.38 30.75 -20.41
N LEU A 206 12.09 31.67 -19.75
CA LEU A 206 11.63 33.04 -19.54
C LEU A 206 11.21 33.69 -20.88
N PRO A 207 10.08 34.41 -20.93
CA PRO A 207 9.39 35.03 -19.80
C PRO A 207 8.19 34.24 -19.23
N ARG A 208 8.02 32.95 -19.58
CA ARG A 208 6.80 32.21 -19.22
C ARG A 208 6.91 31.57 -17.83
N ASN A 209 6.17 32.18 -16.91
CA ASN A 209 5.68 31.74 -15.59
C ASN A 209 6.32 30.45 -15.00
N HIS A 210 7.15 30.60 -13.96
CA HIS A 210 7.51 29.51 -13.04
C HIS A 210 6.36 29.17 -12.06
N ALA A 211 5.11 29.39 -12.47
CA ALA A 211 3.95 29.23 -11.61
C ALA A 211 3.67 27.74 -11.36
N VAL A 212 3.48 27.37 -10.10
CA VAL A 212 2.97 26.05 -9.73
C VAL A 212 1.45 26.08 -9.89
N ILE A 213 0.93 25.29 -10.83
CA ILE A 213 -0.52 25.19 -11.06
C ILE A 213 -1.18 24.39 -9.93
N LEU A 214 -2.20 24.97 -9.30
CA LEU A 214 -2.90 24.39 -8.15
C LEU A 214 -4.20 23.70 -8.58
N ALA A 215 -4.95 24.32 -9.49
CA ALA A 215 -6.20 23.79 -10.03
C ALA A 215 -6.60 24.51 -11.32
N LYS A 216 -7.42 23.84 -12.13
CA LYS A 216 -8.28 24.48 -13.14
C LYS A 216 -9.63 24.82 -12.50
N VAL A 217 -10.16 25.98 -12.81
CA VAL A 217 -11.45 26.48 -12.33
C VAL A 217 -12.29 26.85 -13.55
N THR A 218 -13.48 26.27 -13.66
CA THR A 218 -14.43 26.53 -14.74
C THR A 218 -15.71 27.16 -14.16
N LEU A 219 -16.16 28.25 -14.77
CA LEU A 219 -17.45 28.88 -14.45
C LEU A 219 -18.59 28.04 -15.05
N ASP A 220 -19.51 27.58 -14.22
CA ASP A 220 -20.72 26.85 -14.66
C ASP A 220 -21.92 27.80 -14.77
N ASP A 221 -22.55 27.83 -15.95
CA ASP A 221 -23.69 28.69 -16.26
C ASP A 221 -25.02 28.13 -15.70
N GLU A 222 -25.14 26.83 -15.46
CA GLU A 222 -26.43 26.20 -15.13
C GLU A 222 -26.73 26.20 -13.63
N GLU A 223 -25.70 25.96 -12.79
CA GLU A 223 -25.86 25.89 -11.32
C GLU A 223 -25.36 27.13 -10.57
N ASN A 224 -24.81 28.13 -11.28
CA ASN A 224 -24.19 29.31 -10.68
C ASN A 224 -23.08 28.89 -9.69
N GLY A 225 -22.22 27.97 -10.13
CA GLY A 225 -21.22 27.28 -9.32
C GLY A 225 -19.83 27.25 -9.98
N LEU A 226 -18.84 26.81 -9.21
CA LEU A 226 -17.44 26.68 -9.66
C LEU A 226 -17.05 25.20 -9.74
N ILE A 227 -16.66 24.73 -10.93
CA ILE A 227 -16.07 23.41 -11.10
C ILE A 227 -14.56 23.54 -10.92
N ILE A 228 -14.01 22.86 -9.93
CA ILE A 228 -12.57 22.94 -9.58
C ILE A 228 -11.93 21.57 -9.78
N GLU A 229 -10.96 21.50 -10.69
CA GLU A 229 -10.22 20.30 -11.03
C GLU A 229 -8.76 20.42 -10.56
N HIS A 230 -8.39 19.67 -9.51
CA HIS A 230 -7.01 19.67 -9.00
C HIS A 230 -6.13 18.64 -9.73
N CYS A 231 -6.48 17.36 -9.65
CA CYS A 231 -5.57 16.24 -9.98
C CYS A 231 -4.94 16.25 -11.39
N PRO A 232 -5.63 16.65 -12.47
CA PRO A 232 -5.02 16.61 -13.81
C PRO A 232 -3.91 17.65 -14.01
N TYR A 233 -3.92 18.72 -13.21
CA TYR A 233 -3.07 19.91 -13.40
C TYR A 233 -2.13 20.17 -12.24
N ARG A 234 -2.45 19.63 -11.06
CA ARG A 234 -1.69 19.77 -9.82
C ARG A 234 -0.59 18.72 -9.76
N ARG A 235 0.61 19.11 -10.18
CA ARG A 235 1.81 18.27 -9.99
C ARG A 235 2.09 18.09 -8.50
N GLN A 236 2.20 16.86 -8.04
CA GLN A 236 2.52 16.54 -6.64
C GLN A 236 4.01 16.23 -6.50
N VAL A 237 4.63 16.77 -5.45
CA VAL A 237 5.94 16.31 -4.96
C VAL A 237 5.69 15.19 -3.95
N TYR A 238 6.16 13.99 -4.27
CA TYR A 238 5.96 12.84 -3.41
C TYR A 238 6.95 12.84 -2.25
N GLY A 239 6.44 12.77 -1.02
CA GLY A 239 7.26 12.46 0.15
C GLY A 239 7.64 10.98 0.19
N ASN A 240 8.70 10.63 0.92
CA ASN A 240 9.17 9.24 1.04
C ASN A 240 8.07 8.25 1.47
N LYS A 241 7.17 8.68 2.36
CA LYS A 241 6.03 7.86 2.79
C LYS A 241 5.08 7.56 1.62
N THR A 242 4.66 8.60 0.89
CA THR A 242 3.77 8.43 -0.27
C THR A 242 4.44 7.63 -1.39
N LEU A 243 5.74 7.83 -1.63
CA LEU A 243 6.51 6.99 -2.55
C LEU A 243 6.53 5.52 -2.11
N PHE A 244 6.73 5.26 -0.81
CA PHE A 244 6.67 3.90 -0.27
C PHE A 244 5.27 3.29 -0.40
N ASP A 245 4.23 4.04 -0.04
CA ASP A 245 2.83 3.60 -0.15
C ASP A 245 2.46 3.33 -1.62
N LEU A 246 2.91 4.18 -2.56
CA LEU A 246 2.74 3.97 -3.99
C LEU A 246 3.48 2.73 -4.47
N ILE A 247 4.76 2.57 -4.12
CA ILE A 247 5.52 1.36 -4.45
C ILE A 247 4.78 0.12 -3.91
N ASN A 248 4.32 0.16 -2.66
CA ASN A 248 3.56 -0.90 -2.00
C ASN A 248 2.24 -1.23 -2.73
N CYS A 249 1.48 -0.20 -3.13
CA CYS A 249 0.24 -0.37 -3.90
C CYS A 249 0.47 -0.80 -5.35
N TYR A 250 1.62 -0.47 -5.96
CA TYR A 250 1.98 -0.82 -7.33
C TYR A 250 2.69 -2.18 -7.47
N HIS A 251 2.76 -3.00 -6.41
CA HIS A 251 3.26 -4.39 -6.48
C HIS A 251 2.38 -5.36 -7.31
N GLY A 252 1.32 -4.89 -7.98
CA GLY A 252 0.58 -5.59 -9.06
C GLY A 252 -0.73 -6.25 -8.62
N ASP A 253 -1.67 -6.46 -9.55
CA ASP A 253 -2.97 -7.14 -9.32
C ASP A 253 -2.86 -8.68 -9.17
N LEU A 254 -1.69 -9.17 -8.74
CA LEU A 254 -1.45 -10.60 -8.52
C LEU A 254 -1.91 -11.00 -7.11
N PRO A 255 -2.29 -12.26 -6.89
CA PRO A 255 -2.52 -12.76 -5.53
C PRO A 255 -1.19 -12.88 -4.78
N HIS A 256 -1.16 -12.50 -3.50
CA HIS A 256 0.01 -12.58 -2.63
C HIS A 256 -0.28 -13.35 -1.33
N VAL A 257 0.78 -13.90 -0.72
CA VAL A 257 0.71 -14.38 0.66
C VAL A 257 0.86 -13.20 1.62
N ILE A 258 -0.09 -13.04 2.52
CA ILE A 258 -0.13 -11.93 3.49
C ILE A 258 0.08 -12.34 4.94
N ALA A 259 -0.11 -13.62 5.26
CA ALA A 259 0.06 -14.11 6.62
C ALA A 259 0.18 -15.64 6.67
N VAL A 260 0.86 -16.10 7.71
CA VAL A 260 1.09 -17.51 8.01
C VAL A 260 0.93 -17.74 9.53
N ASN A 261 0.21 -18.77 9.96
CA ASN A 261 -0.24 -18.87 11.36
C ASN A 261 0.83 -19.25 12.40
N TRP A 262 2.05 -19.62 12.01
CA TRP A 262 3.16 -19.86 12.95
C TRP A 262 4.11 -18.66 13.10
N GLU A 263 3.84 -17.55 12.43
CA GLU A 263 4.64 -16.34 12.60
C GLU A 263 4.23 -15.61 13.88
N ARG A 264 5.24 -15.23 14.70
CA ARG A 264 5.05 -14.30 15.83
C ARG A 264 5.43 -12.90 15.37
N ALA A 265 4.73 -11.89 15.88
CA ALA A 265 4.92 -10.48 15.52
C ALA A 265 6.42 -10.10 15.48
N GLY A 266 6.96 -9.96 14.26
CA GLY A 266 8.33 -9.49 14.00
C GLY A 266 9.38 -10.55 13.65
N VAL A 267 9.07 -11.84 13.63
CA VAL A 267 10.03 -12.90 13.20
C VAL A 267 9.38 -13.82 12.18
N ILE A 268 9.82 -13.68 10.92
CA ILE A 268 9.23 -14.34 9.74
C ILE A 268 9.99 -15.63 9.37
N ASN A 269 11.19 -15.84 9.92
CA ASN A 269 12.04 -17.00 9.62
C ASN A 269 12.82 -17.47 10.83
N GLY A 270 13.01 -18.80 10.94
CA GLY A 270 13.75 -19.39 12.04
C GLY A 270 13.03 -19.24 13.39
N VAL A 271 11.70 -19.15 13.34
CA VAL A 271 10.87 -19.22 14.55
C VAL A 271 11.07 -20.62 15.11
N THR A 272 11.72 -20.70 16.26
CA THR A 272 11.79 -21.91 17.05
C THR A 272 10.57 -21.95 17.96
N ILE A 273 9.74 -22.98 17.81
CA ILE A 273 8.63 -23.26 18.71
C ILE A 273 8.93 -24.52 19.53
N GLY A 274 8.50 -24.52 20.78
CA GLY A 274 8.61 -25.71 21.61
C GLY A 274 7.71 -26.83 21.11
N TRP A 275 8.07 -28.08 21.38
CA TRP A 275 7.24 -29.25 21.04
C TRP A 275 5.81 -29.13 21.61
N GLU A 276 5.68 -28.58 22.82
CA GLU A 276 4.40 -28.34 23.51
C GLU A 276 3.54 -27.29 22.80
N ASP A 277 4.15 -26.24 22.23
CA ASP A 277 3.45 -25.20 21.47
C ASP A 277 2.95 -25.72 20.11
N PHE A 278 3.71 -26.61 19.48
CA PHE A 278 3.30 -27.23 18.21
C PHE A 278 2.04 -28.09 18.36
N ILE A 279 1.96 -28.86 19.45
CA ILE A 279 0.86 -29.80 19.76
C ILE A 279 -0.23 -29.19 20.66
N GLY A 280 0.02 -27.98 21.15
CA GLY A 280 -0.83 -27.24 22.05
C GLY A 280 -1.07 -27.91 23.39
N TYR A 281 -0.31 -28.94 23.77
CA TYR A 281 -0.50 -29.62 25.05
C TYR A 281 -0.04 -28.71 26.18
N LEU A 282 -0.92 -28.49 27.17
CA LEU A 282 -0.62 -27.68 28.34
C LEU A 282 -0.28 -28.56 29.54
N PHE A 283 -1.23 -29.39 29.98
CA PHE A 283 -1.08 -30.26 31.15
C PHE A 283 -2.16 -31.35 31.16
N CYS A 284 -1.88 -32.43 31.87
CA CYS A 284 -2.85 -33.48 32.19
C CYS A 284 -3.77 -32.99 33.31
N TRP A 285 -5.07 -32.92 33.04
CA TRP A 285 -6.09 -32.51 34.01
C TRP A 285 -6.12 -33.45 35.22
N ASP A 286 -5.97 -34.76 34.98
CA ASP A 286 -6.05 -35.77 36.04
C ASP A 286 -4.82 -35.80 36.94
N ASP A 287 -3.70 -35.23 36.48
CA ASP A 287 -2.44 -35.13 37.23
C ASP A 287 -2.25 -33.76 37.92
N VAL A 288 -3.32 -32.95 37.95
CA VAL A 288 -3.38 -31.67 38.69
C VAL A 288 -4.53 -31.73 39.72
N PRO A 289 -4.31 -31.36 40.99
CA PRO A 289 -3.03 -31.06 41.59
C PRO A 289 -2.12 -32.31 41.67
N GLY A 290 -0.84 -32.17 41.38
CA GLY A 290 0.10 -33.29 41.35
C GLY A 290 1.28 -33.11 40.39
N ALA A 291 1.52 -34.14 39.57
CA ALA A 291 2.70 -34.24 38.73
C ALA A 291 2.81 -33.12 37.69
N ASP A 292 1.68 -32.54 37.28
CA ASP A 292 1.62 -31.52 36.24
C ASP A 292 1.44 -30.08 36.77
N ASP A 293 1.54 -29.87 38.09
CA ASP A 293 1.44 -28.54 38.73
C ASP A 293 2.40 -27.52 38.12
N ASN A 294 3.64 -27.95 37.86
CA ASN A 294 4.66 -27.06 37.28
C ASN A 294 4.33 -26.68 35.84
N LYS A 295 3.71 -27.58 35.06
CA LYS A 295 3.29 -27.28 33.68
C LYS A 295 2.15 -26.28 33.67
N LEU A 296 1.16 -26.47 34.54
CA LEU A 296 0.07 -25.53 34.74
C LEU A 296 0.60 -24.14 35.13
N LYS A 297 1.52 -24.05 36.10
CA LYS A 297 2.13 -22.76 36.51
C LYS A 297 2.93 -22.11 35.37
N LYS A 298 3.70 -22.90 34.61
CA LYS A 298 4.46 -22.44 33.44
C LYS A 298 3.54 -21.84 32.37
N PHE A 299 2.41 -22.48 32.07
CA PHE A 299 1.40 -21.95 31.13
C PHE A 299 0.93 -20.54 31.52
N PHE A 300 0.59 -20.31 32.79
CA PHE A 300 0.21 -18.96 33.25
C PHE A 300 1.32 -17.92 33.10
N LYS A 301 2.58 -18.33 33.32
CA LYS A 301 3.73 -17.46 33.19
C LYS A 301 4.04 -17.13 31.73
N ASP A 302 4.10 -18.13 30.86
CA ASP A 302 4.58 -17.98 29.49
C ASP A 302 3.50 -17.35 28.58
N ASP A 303 2.24 -17.79 28.68
CA ASP A 303 1.17 -17.33 27.79
C ASP A 303 0.49 -16.03 28.28
N PHE A 304 0.51 -15.73 29.58
CA PHE A 304 -0.16 -14.55 30.15
C PHE A 304 0.73 -13.60 30.94
N ASN A 305 2.03 -13.91 31.10
CA ASN A 305 2.97 -13.14 31.93
C ASN A 305 2.48 -12.99 33.39
N ILE A 306 1.82 -14.03 33.92
CA ILE A 306 1.25 -14.03 35.27
C ILE A 306 2.24 -14.74 36.21
N VAL A 307 3.13 -13.94 36.81
CA VAL A 307 4.26 -14.48 37.59
C VAL A 307 3.88 -14.93 39.01
N TRP A 308 2.74 -14.46 39.54
CA TRP A 308 2.30 -14.82 40.90
C TRP A 308 1.93 -16.30 41.05
N THR A 309 1.65 -17.00 39.94
CA THR A 309 1.26 -18.42 39.94
C THR A 309 2.40 -19.35 40.37
N GLU A 310 3.66 -18.92 40.35
CA GLU A 310 4.79 -19.73 40.82
C GLU A 310 4.61 -20.17 42.28
N LYS A 311 4.12 -19.26 43.12
CA LYS A 311 3.90 -19.50 44.55
C LYS A 311 2.45 -19.86 44.90
N ALA A 312 1.54 -19.77 43.93
CA ALA A 312 0.13 -20.01 44.13
C ALA A 312 -0.20 -21.43 44.58
N THR A 313 -1.28 -21.52 45.35
CA THR A 313 -1.92 -22.78 45.75
C THR A 313 -2.85 -23.23 44.64
N ILE A 314 -2.82 -24.52 44.32
CA ILE A 314 -3.66 -25.16 43.31
C ILE A 314 -4.66 -26.06 44.03
N GLU A 315 -5.94 -25.85 43.78
CA GLU A 315 -7.02 -26.65 44.34
C GLU A 315 -7.94 -27.15 43.22
N LYS A 316 -8.50 -28.33 43.38
CA LYS A 316 -9.48 -28.90 42.45
C LYS A 316 -10.79 -29.17 43.16
N SER A 317 -11.88 -28.79 42.51
CA SER A 317 -13.24 -28.94 43.03
C SER A 317 -13.61 -30.41 43.25
N ASN A 318 -14.49 -30.70 44.20
CA ASN A 318 -14.94 -32.07 44.52
C ASN A 318 -15.59 -32.84 43.36
N ASN A 319 -16.17 -32.13 42.39
CA ASN A 319 -16.76 -32.73 41.19
C ASN A 319 -15.74 -32.91 40.05
N ASP A 320 -14.46 -32.59 40.29
CA ASP A 320 -13.36 -32.67 39.34
C ASP A 320 -13.53 -31.80 38.08
N MET A 321 -14.44 -30.82 38.10
CA MET A 321 -14.78 -29.97 36.95
C MET A 321 -14.01 -28.65 36.91
N THR A 322 -13.49 -28.18 38.04
CA THR A 322 -12.84 -26.87 38.15
C THR A 322 -11.50 -26.96 38.89
N ILE A 323 -10.46 -26.40 38.29
CA ILE A 323 -9.15 -26.15 38.92
C ILE A 323 -9.08 -24.66 39.26
N THR A 324 -8.74 -24.33 40.50
CA THR A 324 -8.55 -22.96 40.99
C THR A 324 -7.10 -22.76 41.40
N ILE A 325 -6.49 -21.69 40.90
CA ILE A 325 -5.15 -21.24 41.28
C ILE A 325 -5.29 -19.91 42.00
N SER A 326 -4.76 -19.79 43.21
CA SER A 326 -4.86 -18.55 43.99
C SER A 326 -3.62 -18.22 44.78
N GLU A 327 -3.33 -16.92 44.90
CA GLU A 327 -2.25 -16.37 45.73
C GLU A 327 -2.69 -15.00 46.23
N GLY A 328 -2.61 -14.73 47.53
CA GLY A 328 -2.74 -13.36 48.07
C GLY A 328 -3.99 -12.57 47.64
N GLY A 329 -5.12 -13.22 47.36
CA GLY A 329 -6.40 -12.58 47.00
C GLY A 329 -6.68 -12.44 45.49
N ILE A 330 -5.75 -12.85 44.63
CA ILE A 330 -5.96 -13.00 43.19
C ILE A 330 -6.12 -14.47 42.83
N SER A 331 -7.00 -14.78 41.88
CA SER A 331 -7.26 -16.15 41.46
C SER A 331 -7.54 -16.27 39.98
N ALA A 332 -7.23 -17.45 39.44
CA ALA A 332 -7.61 -17.89 38.11
C ALA A 332 -8.30 -19.25 38.22
N GLN A 333 -9.32 -19.48 37.41
CA GLN A 333 -10.10 -20.71 37.42
C GLN A 333 -10.15 -21.30 36.03
N ILE A 334 -9.98 -22.62 35.92
CA ILE A 334 -10.20 -23.38 34.70
C ILE A 334 -11.36 -24.33 34.95
N THR A 335 -12.39 -24.28 34.13
CA THR A 335 -13.59 -25.12 34.28
C THR A 335 -13.85 -25.93 33.01
N ILE A 336 -13.88 -27.26 33.10
CA ILE A 336 -14.25 -28.17 32.01
C ILE A 336 -15.77 -28.14 31.78
N ASP A 337 -16.18 -28.28 30.53
CA ASP A 337 -17.58 -28.40 30.14
C ASP A 337 -18.15 -29.80 30.43
N ALA A 338 -19.47 -29.92 30.57
CA ALA A 338 -20.11 -31.20 30.88
C ALA A 338 -19.88 -32.30 29.81
N GLU A 339 -19.48 -31.91 28.59
CA GLU A 339 -19.16 -32.84 27.50
C GLU A 339 -17.70 -33.31 27.49
N TYR A 340 -16.84 -32.79 28.37
CA TYR A 340 -15.39 -33.03 28.39
C TYR A 340 -14.70 -32.75 27.04
N LYS A 341 -15.15 -31.71 26.35
CA LYS A 341 -14.61 -31.25 25.06
C LYS A 341 -13.89 -29.91 25.18
N LYS A 342 -14.29 -29.06 26.11
CA LYS A 342 -13.79 -27.69 26.25
C LYS A 342 -13.53 -27.36 27.71
N ALA A 343 -12.60 -26.44 27.95
CA ALA A 343 -12.39 -25.85 29.25
C ALA A 343 -12.34 -24.33 29.13
N THR A 344 -12.91 -23.62 30.10
CA THR A 344 -12.91 -22.16 30.12
C THR A 344 -11.96 -21.69 31.20
N LEU A 345 -10.95 -20.90 30.83
CA LEU A 345 -10.04 -20.23 31.73
C LEU A 345 -10.55 -18.82 32.02
N GLU A 346 -10.76 -18.50 33.29
CA GLU A 346 -11.11 -17.16 33.78
C GLU A 346 -9.99 -16.61 34.67
N ILE A 347 -9.52 -15.40 34.38
CA ILE A 347 -8.48 -14.71 35.17
C ILE A 347 -9.06 -13.43 35.76
N SER A 348 -9.17 -13.37 37.09
CA SER A 348 -9.61 -12.18 37.84
C SER A 348 -10.89 -11.49 37.33
N GLY A 349 -11.80 -12.24 36.69
CA GLY A 349 -13.13 -11.77 36.27
C GLY A 349 -13.22 -11.03 34.93
N ASP A 350 -12.11 -10.74 34.24
CA ASP A 350 -12.11 -9.90 33.02
C ASP A 350 -11.72 -10.65 31.73
N ARG A 351 -10.94 -11.73 31.82
CA ARG A 351 -10.45 -12.47 30.64
C ARG A 351 -10.92 -13.91 30.66
N THR A 352 -11.63 -14.30 29.62
CA THR A 352 -12.07 -15.68 29.37
C THR A 352 -11.37 -16.25 28.14
N LEU A 353 -10.68 -17.38 28.28
CA LEU A 353 -10.08 -18.13 27.17
C LEU A 353 -10.70 -19.53 27.08
N GLU A 354 -11.07 -19.97 25.87
CA GLU A 354 -11.51 -21.33 25.63
C GLU A 354 -10.30 -22.23 25.31
N LEU A 355 -10.22 -23.38 25.98
CA LEU A 355 -9.20 -24.42 25.85
C LEU A 355 -9.85 -25.73 25.39
N LYS A 356 -9.09 -26.60 24.74
CA LYS A 356 -9.57 -27.91 24.25
C LYS A 356 -9.28 -29.01 25.26
N VAL A 357 -10.24 -29.90 25.46
CA VAL A 357 -10.10 -31.09 26.32
C VAL A 357 -10.04 -32.34 25.44
N LYS A 358 -9.04 -33.18 25.66
CA LYS A 358 -8.87 -34.46 24.94
C LYS A 358 -8.68 -35.60 25.92
N LYS A 359 -9.27 -36.76 25.60
CA LYS A 359 -9.06 -38.00 26.34
C LYS A 359 -8.03 -38.86 25.62
N GLU A 360 -6.83 -38.98 26.18
CA GLU A 360 -5.70 -39.71 25.60
C GLU A 360 -5.17 -40.69 26.64
N GLU A 361 -4.95 -41.95 26.23
CA GLU A 361 -4.48 -43.03 27.13
C GLU A 361 -5.33 -43.21 28.42
N GLY A 362 -6.60 -42.81 28.38
CA GLY A 362 -7.53 -42.92 29.50
C GLY A 362 -7.57 -41.70 30.44
N LYS A 363 -6.66 -40.73 30.28
CA LYS A 363 -6.61 -39.49 31.05
C LYS A 363 -7.16 -38.29 30.28
N LEU A 364 -7.64 -37.27 30.99
CA LEU A 364 -8.02 -35.98 30.42
C LEU A 364 -6.81 -35.04 30.32
N ASN A 365 -6.58 -34.48 29.14
CA ASN A 365 -5.51 -33.53 28.85
C ASN A 365 -6.10 -32.20 28.37
N ILE A 366 -5.49 -31.09 28.81
CA ILE A 366 -5.84 -29.74 28.39
C ILE A 366 -4.88 -29.28 27.30
N HIS A 367 -5.45 -28.75 26.21
CA HIS A 367 -4.71 -28.21 25.08
C HIS A 367 -5.14 -26.76 24.77
N LYS A 368 -4.20 -25.93 24.30
CA LYS A 368 -4.46 -24.66 23.62
C LYS A 368 -4.58 -24.87 22.10
N GLU A 369 -5.13 -23.87 21.41
CA GLU A 369 -5.05 -23.81 19.95
C GLU A 369 -3.60 -23.80 19.49
N CYS A 370 -3.31 -24.62 18.48
CA CYS A 370 -1.95 -24.91 18.03
C CYS A 370 -1.97 -25.38 16.57
N ILE A 371 -0.78 -25.39 15.96
CA ILE A 371 -0.58 -25.84 14.57
C ILE A 371 -1.09 -27.28 14.38
N TYR A 372 -0.97 -28.12 15.40
CA TYR A 372 -1.49 -29.49 15.39
C TYR A 372 -3.01 -29.56 15.16
N ASP A 373 -3.80 -28.78 15.90
CA ASP A 373 -5.27 -28.84 15.82
C ASP A 373 -5.84 -28.07 14.64
N GLU A 374 -5.22 -26.93 14.35
CA GLU A 374 -5.71 -26.01 13.33
C GLU A 374 -5.19 -26.33 11.94
N GLY A 375 -4.03 -26.99 11.87
CA GLY A 375 -3.23 -27.09 10.67
C GLY A 375 -2.35 -25.86 10.44
N VAL A 376 -1.53 -25.97 9.41
CA VAL A 376 -0.64 -24.95 8.86
C VAL A 376 -1.49 -24.08 7.92
N LYS A 377 -1.73 -22.82 8.29
CA LYS A 377 -2.60 -21.88 7.57
C LYS A 377 -1.76 -20.83 6.84
N VAL A 378 -2.09 -20.61 5.57
CA VAL A 378 -1.56 -19.53 4.73
C VAL A 378 -2.74 -18.67 4.28
N LYS A 379 -2.63 -17.36 4.48
CA LYS A 379 -3.63 -16.37 4.06
C LYS A 379 -3.18 -15.64 2.80
N PHE A 380 -4.13 -15.40 1.92
CA PHE A 380 -3.97 -14.62 0.70
C PHE A 380 -4.75 -13.31 0.79
N ASP A 381 -4.28 -12.28 0.09
CA ASP A 381 -4.98 -11.01 -0.06
C ASP A 381 -6.22 -11.10 -0.97
N ARG A 382 -6.37 -12.20 -1.73
CA ARG A 382 -7.39 -12.40 -2.75
C ARG A 382 -7.94 -13.81 -2.78
N LYS A 383 -9.10 -13.99 -3.43
CA LYS A 383 -9.75 -15.30 -3.57
C LYS A 383 -8.93 -16.18 -4.51
N MET A 384 -8.63 -17.39 -4.05
CA MET A 384 -7.91 -18.39 -4.83
C MET A 384 -8.88 -19.47 -5.32
N LYS A 385 -8.55 -20.07 -6.45
CA LYS A 385 -9.27 -21.20 -6.99
C LYS A 385 -9.02 -22.43 -6.13
N LYS A 386 -10.08 -22.89 -5.47
CA LYS A 386 -10.04 -24.02 -4.52
C LYS A 386 -9.35 -25.26 -5.09
N GLU A 387 -9.60 -25.61 -6.34
CA GLU A 387 -9.05 -26.83 -6.97
C GLU A 387 -7.53 -26.76 -7.17
N THR A 388 -6.99 -25.55 -7.25
CA THR A 388 -5.55 -25.31 -7.42
C THR A 388 -4.78 -25.37 -6.12
N ILE A 389 -5.47 -25.39 -4.97
CA ILE A 389 -4.88 -25.51 -3.64
C ILE A 389 -5.06 -26.94 -3.18
N ASN A 390 -4.03 -27.75 -3.40
CA ASN A 390 -4.06 -29.19 -3.14
C ASN A 390 -2.66 -29.67 -2.70
N PRO A 391 -2.49 -30.93 -2.28
CA PRO A 391 -1.20 -31.44 -1.78
C PRO A 391 -0.03 -31.45 -2.78
N ASN A 392 -0.25 -31.11 -4.06
CA ASN A 392 0.83 -30.94 -5.05
C ASN A 392 1.28 -29.49 -5.19
N THR A 393 0.43 -28.53 -4.80
CA THR A 393 0.70 -27.09 -4.91
C THR A 393 0.97 -26.45 -3.57
N PHE A 394 0.40 -26.98 -2.48
CA PHE A 394 0.74 -26.67 -1.10
C PHE A 394 1.51 -27.86 -0.52
N LEU A 395 2.83 -27.73 -0.48
CA LEU A 395 3.73 -28.72 0.08
C LEU A 395 4.07 -28.36 1.53
N PHE A 396 3.96 -29.34 2.42
CA PHE A 396 4.49 -29.25 3.77
C PHE A 396 5.58 -30.30 3.94
N LEU A 397 6.79 -29.87 4.25
CA LEU A 397 8.00 -30.67 4.20
C LEU A 397 8.69 -30.64 5.57
N VAL A 398 9.28 -31.74 5.98
CA VAL A 398 10.14 -31.84 7.18
C VAL A 398 11.55 -32.20 6.77
N LYS A 399 12.53 -31.52 7.35
CA LYS A 399 13.95 -31.80 7.13
C LYS A 399 14.40 -32.97 8.01
N MET A 400 14.95 -33.99 7.38
CA MET A 400 15.42 -35.22 8.01
C MET A 400 16.94 -35.34 7.87
N ASN A 401 17.66 -35.48 8.98
CA ASN A 401 19.11 -35.67 8.97
C ASN A 401 19.49 -37.14 8.72
N VAL A 402 20.48 -37.36 7.86
CA VAL A 402 21.05 -38.67 7.54
C VAL A 402 22.27 -38.92 8.42
N ARG A 403 22.10 -39.72 9.49
CA ARG A 403 23.13 -39.99 10.53
C ARG A 403 24.49 -40.43 9.98
N GLU A 404 24.50 -41.15 8.86
CA GLU A 404 25.71 -41.74 8.30
C GLU A 404 26.57 -40.75 7.50
N THR A 405 25.97 -39.67 6.99
CA THR A 405 26.64 -38.75 6.04
C THR A 405 26.67 -37.30 6.53
N GLY A 406 25.82 -36.94 7.49
CA GLY A 406 25.61 -35.54 7.89
C GLY A 406 24.80 -34.71 6.87
N ASN A 407 24.34 -35.33 5.78
CA ASN A 407 23.43 -34.70 4.82
C ASN A 407 21.99 -34.67 5.36
N TYR A 408 21.12 -33.89 4.71
CA TYR A 408 19.69 -33.85 5.03
C TYR A 408 18.84 -34.06 3.77
N THR A 409 17.62 -34.54 3.98
CA THR A 409 16.58 -34.68 2.94
C THR A 409 15.29 -34.04 3.41
N TYR A 410 14.49 -33.51 2.48
CA TYR A 410 13.13 -33.08 2.80
C TYR A 410 12.16 -34.20 2.51
N GLU A 411 11.39 -34.60 3.51
CA GLU A 411 10.29 -35.54 3.37
C GLU A 411 8.97 -34.78 3.37
N GLN A 412 8.09 -35.09 2.42
CA GLN A 412 6.76 -34.51 2.40
C GLN A 412 5.90 -35.12 3.51
N VAL A 413 5.39 -34.25 4.37
CA VAL A 413 4.45 -34.63 5.41
C VAL A 413 3.12 -34.98 4.74
N PRO A 414 2.54 -36.17 5.00
CA PRO A 414 1.23 -36.52 4.48
C PRO A 414 0.13 -35.78 5.23
N GLY A 415 -0.73 -35.10 4.48
CA GLY A 415 -1.82 -34.30 5.01
C GLY A 415 -2.91 -34.04 3.99
N ILE A 416 -3.97 -33.38 4.46
CA ILE A 416 -5.10 -32.93 3.66
C ILE A 416 -5.01 -31.42 3.57
N VAL A 417 -5.03 -30.91 2.35
CA VAL A 417 -5.12 -29.47 2.09
C VAL A 417 -6.59 -29.11 1.91
N SER A 418 -6.99 -28.02 2.55
CA SER A 418 -8.33 -27.44 2.44
C SER A 418 -8.20 -25.95 2.16
N TYR A 419 -9.22 -25.37 1.53
CA TYR A 419 -9.29 -23.96 1.22
C TYR A 419 -10.66 -23.42 1.64
N ALA A 420 -10.66 -22.25 2.28
CA ALA A 420 -11.84 -21.51 2.68
C ALA A 420 -11.73 -20.06 2.19
N TYR A 421 -12.86 -19.54 1.72
CA TYR A 421 -13.04 -18.13 1.39
C TYR A 421 -14.30 -17.64 2.12
N GLU A 422 -14.17 -16.57 2.89
CA GLU A 422 -15.28 -15.97 3.61
C GLU A 422 -15.72 -14.65 2.95
N GLU A 423 -16.93 -14.63 2.39
CA GLU A 423 -17.42 -13.50 1.58
C GLU A 423 -17.65 -12.23 2.40
N SER A 424 -17.99 -12.35 3.69
CA SER A 424 -18.25 -11.21 4.57
C SER A 424 -16.99 -10.47 5.00
N THR A 425 -15.87 -11.19 5.14
CA THR A 425 -14.58 -10.66 5.60
C THR A 425 -13.58 -10.49 4.46
N GLY A 426 -13.83 -11.11 3.30
CA GLY A 426 -12.89 -11.19 2.18
C GLY A 426 -11.71 -12.12 2.46
N GLU A 427 -11.75 -12.91 3.54
CA GLU A 427 -10.61 -13.70 3.99
C GLU A 427 -10.43 -14.97 3.15
N SER A 428 -9.24 -15.15 2.59
CA SER A 428 -8.86 -16.28 1.74
C SER A 428 -7.76 -17.09 2.41
N THR A 429 -8.06 -18.32 2.83
CA THR A 429 -7.14 -19.14 3.64
C THR A 429 -6.99 -20.56 3.11
N ALA A 430 -5.75 -20.98 2.84
CA ALA A 430 -5.39 -22.38 2.65
C ALA A 430 -4.91 -22.99 3.96
N THR A 431 -5.39 -24.19 4.29
CA THR A 431 -5.05 -24.91 5.52
C THR A 431 -4.57 -26.32 5.19
N PHE A 432 -3.34 -26.64 5.58
CA PHE A 432 -2.78 -27.98 5.55
C PHE A 432 -2.98 -28.67 6.90
N LYS A 433 -3.73 -29.77 6.94
CA LYS A 433 -3.96 -30.60 8.14
C LYS A 433 -3.21 -31.93 8.05
N PHE A 434 -2.54 -32.29 9.12
CA PHE A 434 -1.82 -33.56 9.26
C PHE A 434 -2.76 -34.76 9.22
N THR A 435 -2.30 -35.89 8.67
CA THR A 435 -3.05 -37.16 8.81
C THR A 435 -2.93 -37.71 10.23
N GLN A 436 -4.05 -38.24 10.77
CA GLN A 436 -4.07 -38.88 12.10
C GLN A 436 -3.03 -40.00 12.24
N LYS A 437 -2.78 -40.75 11.16
CA LYS A 437 -1.75 -41.80 11.14
C LYS A 437 -0.34 -41.21 11.28
N TRP A 438 0.01 -40.19 10.49
CA TRP A 438 1.33 -39.57 10.59
C TRP A 438 1.54 -38.91 11.93
N ILE A 439 0.49 -38.29 12.48
CA ILE A 439 0.49 -37.85 13.87
C ILE A 439 0.83 -39.04 14.74
N GLN A 440 0.09 -40.16 14.72
CA GLN A 440 0.41 -41.29 15.59
C GLN A 440 1.83 -41.83 15.44
N ASP A 441 2.33 -41.97 14.22
CA ASP A 441 3.65 -42.52 13.95
C ASP A 441 4.78 -41.54 14.38
N VAL A 442 4.57 -40.23 14.20
CA VAL A 442 5.58 -39.19 14.49
C VAL A 442 5.49 -38.64 15.90
N TYR A 443 4.27 -38.50 16.43
CA TYR A 443 3.95 -37.93 17.73
C TYR A 443 3.94 -38.98 18.85
N PHE A 444 3.18 -40.07 18.67
CA PHE A 444 3.05 -41.14 19.68
C PHE A 444 4.08 -42.27 19.48
N GLY A 445 4.64 -42.42 18.28
CA GLY A 445 5.65 -43.41 17.94
C GLY A 445 7.10 -43.01 18.23
N TYR A 446 8.04 -43.85 17.78
CA TYR A 446 9.49 -43.66 17.90
C TYR A 446 10.08 -42.95 16.67
N SER A 447 9.54 -41.79 16.30
CA SER A 447 10.06 -41.02 15.17
C SER A 447 11.25 -40.16 15.57
N ARG A 448 12.24 -40.07 14.67
CA ARG A 448 13.45 -39.26 14.83
C ARG A 448 13.16 -37.75 14.96
N ILE A 449 12.04 -37.30 14.39
CA ILE A 449 11.58 -35.90 14.44
C ILE A 449 11.36 -35.43 15.89
N ARG A 450 11.06 -36.37 16.81
CA ARG A 450 10.83 -36.08 18.23
C ARG A 450 12.13 -35.98 19.04
N GLU A 451 13.18 -36.66 18.60
CA GLU A 451 14.46 -36.79 19.31
C GLU A 451 15.46 -35.69 18.93
N GLU A 452 15.34 -35.14 17.73
CA GLU A 452 16.27 -34.15 17.17
C GLU A 452 15.50 -32.89 16.71
N PRO A 453 16.12 -31.69 16.75
CA PRO A 453 15.53 -30.46 16.21
C PRO A 453 15.10 -30.67 14.75
N SER A 454 13.85 -30.32 14.45
CA SER A 454 13.25 -30.57 13.14
C SER A 454 12.83 -29.26 12.49
N ASP A 455 13.31 -29.02 11.27
CA ASP A 455 12.91 -27.86 10.46
C ASP A 455 11.73 -28.25 9.58
N PHE A 456 10.61 -27.55 9.72
CA PHE A 456 9.43 -27.68 8.89
C PHE A 456 9.35 -26.54 7.89
N MET A 457 9.02 -26.86 6.64
CA MET A 457 8.96 -25.92 5.53
C MET A 457 7.59 -26.00 4.86
N VAL A 458 6.97 -24.84 4.64
CA VAL A 458 5.87 -24.68 3.69
C VAL A 458 6.45 -24.25 2.35
N ALA A 459 6.00 -24.88 1.27
CA ALA A 459 6.29 -24.44 -0.08
C ALA A 459 5.01 -24.38 -0.91
N LEU A 460 4.72 -23.23 -1.52
CA LEU A 460 3.59 -23.03 -2.41
C LEU A 460 4.09 -22.89 -3.84
N LYS A 461 3.58 -23.72 -4.74
CA LYS A 461 3.92 -23.72 -6.16
C LYS A 461 3.14 -22.65 -6.90
N GLY A 462 3.70 -21.45 -6.97
CA GLY A 462 2.96 -20.25 -7.39
C GLY A 462 2.34 -20.39 -8.77
N ASP A 463 3.09 -20.93 -9.72
CA ASP A 463 2.67 -21.20 -11.11
C ASP A 463 1.37 -22.01 -11.22
N PHE A 464 1.09 -22.84 -10.21
CA PHE A 464 -0.04 -23.77 -10.21
C PHE A 464 -1.18 -23.33 -9.32
N ILE A 465 -1.00 -22.30 -8.47
CA ILE A 465 -2.04 -21.76 -7.60
C ILE A 465 -2.63 -20.56 -8.30
N LEU A 466 -3.89 -20.65 -8.69
CA LEU A 466 -4.53 -19.67 -9.57
C LEU A 466 -5.65 -18.94 -8.85
N SER A 467 -5.87 -17.69 -9.22
CA SER A 467 -7.07 -16.91 -8.93
C SER A 467 -7.88 -16.84 -10.23
N ASP A 468 -8.95 -17.63 -10.32
CA ASP A 468 -9.94 -17.44 -11.39
C ASP A 468 -10.90 -16.37 -10.87
N GLU A 469 -10.56 -15.09 -11.06
CA GLU A 469 -11.44 -13.98 -10.69
C GLU A 469 -12.30 -13.58 -11.88
N TYR A 470 -13.61 -13.47 -11.63
CA TYR A 470 -14.51 -12.74 -12.52
C TYR A 470 -14.25 -11.24 -12.33
N LEU A 471 -14.33 -10.48 -13.42
CA LEU A 471 -14.19 -9.02 -13.42
C LEU A 471 -15.24 -8.37 -12.51
N PHE A 472 -16.49 -8.77 -12.70
CA PHE A 472 -17.65 -8.29 -11.95
C PHE A 472 -18.81 -9.29 -12.10
N SER A 473 -19.84 -9.14 -11.26
CA SER A 473 -21.06 -9.95 -11.31
C SER A 473 -22.25 -9.09 -11.67
N ILE A 474 -23.22 -9.69 -12.33
CA ILE A 474 -24.53 -9.08 -12.62
C ILE A 474 -25.64 -9.98 -12.11
N ILE A 475 -26.81 -9.38 -11.83
CA ILE A 475 -27.97 -10.11 -11.32
C ILE A 475 -28.63 -10.85 -12.49
N ALA A 476 -28.72 -12.18 -12.42
CA ALA A 476 -29.19 -13.04 -13.51
C ALA A 476 -30.64 -12.73 -13.93
N ALA A 477 -31.47 -12.27 -12.99
CA ALA A 477 -32.87 -11.91 -13.27
C ALA A 477 -33.00 -10.61 -14.09
N GLU A 478 -32.07 -9.66 -13.93
CA GLU A 478 -32.10 -8.36 -14.61
C GLU A 478 -31.72 -8.50 -16.10
N PHE A 479 -30.77 -9.39 -16.40
CA PHE A 479 -30.22 -9.56 -17.75
C PHE A 479 -30.68 -10.84 -18.43
N LYS A 480 -31.82 -11.40 -17.99
CA LYS A 480 -32.31 -12.69 -18.51
C LYS A 480 -32.46 -12.68 -20.02
N ASP A 481 -32.91 -11.57 -20.59
CA ASP A 481 -33.14 -11.45 -22.03
C ASP A 481 -31.84 -11.45 -22.85
N ASP A 482 -30.74 -10.90 -22.32
CA ASP A 482 -29.41 -10.93 -22.96
C ASP A 482 -28.84 -12.34 -23.08
N PHE A 483 -29.23 -13.24 -22.16
CA PHE A 483 -28.68 -14.60 -22.05
C PHE A 483 -29.68 -15.71 -22.40
N THR A 484 -30.76 -15.40 -23.13
CA THR A 484 -31.79 -16.38 -23.55
C THR A 484 -31.41 -17.17 -24.81
N ASN A 485 -31.91 -18.41 -24.86
CA ASN A 485 -31.55 -19.51 -25.76
C ASN A 485 -31.89 -19.37 -27.26
N ASN A 486 -31.94 -18.17 -27.83
CA ASN A 486 -32.34 -17.98 -29.24
C ASN A 486 -31.33 -17.12 -30.01
N GLY A 487 -30.34 -17.78 -30.61
CA GLY A 487 -29.59 -17.28 -31.77
C GLY A 487 -28.13 -16.92 -31.50
N ASN A 488 -27.24 -17.47 -32.34
CA ASN A 488 -25.87 -17.00 -32.48
C ASN A 488 -25.92 -15.54 -32.95
N GLY A 489 -25.48 -14.59 -32.11
CA GLY A 489 -25.37 -13.19 -32.49
C GLY A 489 -26.60 -12.33 -32.20
N LYS A 490 -27.08 -12.34 -30.96
CA LYS A 490 -28.04 -11.33 -30.49
C LYS A 490 -27.31 -10.06 -30.06
N ASP A 491 -27.87 -8.90 -30.42
CA ASP A 491 -27.39 -7.61 -29.93
C ASP A 491 -27.53 -7.53 -28.41
N ILE A 492 -26.44 -7.12 -27.75
CA ILE A 492 -26.40 -6.90 -26.31
C ILE A 492 -27.21 -5.64 -25.95
N SER A 493 -28.05 -5.76 -24.92
CA SER A 493 -28.88 -4.68 -24.38
C SER A 493 -28.06 -3.45 -24.01
N LYS A 494 -28.70 -2.28 -24.04
CA LYS A 494 -28.03 -1.02 -23.68
C LYS A 494 -27.65 -1.04 -22.20
N GLU A 495 -28.51 -1.62 -21.37
CA GLU A 495 -28.34 -1.75 -19.93
C GLU A 495 -27.13 -2.64 -19.59
N LEU A 496 -26.91 -3.74 -20.30
CA LEU A 496 -25.73 -4.58 -20.08
C LEU A 496 -24.45 -3.87 -20.54
N LYS A 497 -24.49 -3.11 -21.63
CA LYS A 497 -23.35 -2.27 -22.08
C LYS A 497 -23.00 -1.21 -21.05
N GLU A 498 -23.99 -0.49 -20.53
CA GLU A 498 -23.81 0.51 -19.48
C GLU A 498 -23.23 -0.10 -18.19
N LYS A 499 -23.55 -1.36 -17.87
CA LYS A 499 -22.89 -2.10 -16.78
C LYS A 499 -21.43 -2.39 -17.07
N PHE A 500 -21.11 -2.92 -18.26
CA PHE A 500 -19.73 -3.14 -18.68
C PHE A 500 -18.92 -1.83 -18.68
N ASP A 501 -19.54 -0.72 -19.11
CA ASP A 501 -18.93 0.61 -19.09
C ASP A 501 -18.69 1.11 -17.64
N ALA A 502 -19.69 0.95 -16.76
CA ALA A 502 -19.58 1.35 -15.34
C ALA A 502 -18.51 0.57 -14.57
N GLU A 503 -18.31 -0.71 -14.91
CA GLU A 503 -17.28 -1.58 -14.33
C GLU A 503 -15.92 -1.42 -15.02
N GLY A 504 -15.77 -0.51 -15.99
CA GLY A 504 -14.49 -0.18 -16.64
C GLY A 504 -14.09 -1.10 -17.80
N PHE A 505 -15.00 -1.91 -18.31
CA PHE A 505 -14.79 -2.87 -19.40
C PHE A 505 -15.69 -2.58 -20.61
N PRO A 506 -15.60 -1.41 -21.26
CA PRO A 506 -16.53 -1.05 -22.32
C PRO A 506 -16.48 -2.05 -23.47
N ILE A 507 -17.67 -2.47 -23.89
CA ILE A 507 -17.90 -3.37 -25.03
C ILE A 507 -18.57 -2.60 -26.17
N SER A 508 -18.11 -2.83 -27.40
CA SER A 508 -18.57 -2.08 -28.55
C SER A 508 -20.03 -2.38 -28.93
N GLY A 509 -20.60 -1.52 -29.79
CA GLY A 509 -21.93 -1.77 -30.37
C GLY A 509 -22.04 -3.09 -31.13
N ASN A 510 -20.91 -3.64 -31.59
CA ASN A 510 -20.82 -4.88 -32.36
C ASN A 510 -20.53 -6.13 -31.51
N ALA A 511 -20.47 -5.98 -30.18
CA ALA A 511 -20.21 -7.10 -29.28
C ALA A 511 -21.34 -8.13 -29.36
N MET A 512 -20.97 -9.41 -29.42
CA MET A 512 -21.91 -10.52 -29.62
C MET A 512 -21.89 -11.47 -28.44
N VAL A 513 -23.06 -11.93 -28.00
CA VAL A 513 -23.19 -13.03 -27.04
C VAL A 513 -23.43 -14.33 -27.80
N THR A 514 -22.66 -15.37 -27.45
CA THR A 514 -22.84 -16.74 -27.92
C THR A 514 -23.05 -17.66 -26.72
N LYS A 515 -23.98 -18.61 -26.82
CA LYS A 515 -24.15 -19.63 -25.77
C LYS A 515 -23.27 -20.85 -26.07
N GLU A 516 -22.58 -21.33 -25.05
CA GLU A 516 -21.76 -22.55 -25.13
C GLU A 516 -22.60 -23.83 -25.03
N GLU A 517 -22.04 -24.97 -25.45
CA GLU A 517 -22.70 -26.28 -25.31
C GLU A 517 -22.94 -26.67 -23.84
N GLU A 518 -22.11 -26.15 -22.93
CA GLU A 518 -22.29 -26.27 -21.49
C GLU A 518 -23.51 -25.46 -21.03
N ALA A 519 -24.40 -26.10 -20.25
CA ALA A 519 -25.51 -25.39 -19.63
C ALA A 519 -24.97 -24.24 -18.76
N ASP A 520 -25.65 -23.09 -18.81
CA ASP A 520 -25.36 -21.93 -17.95
C ASP A 520 -24.02 -21.21 -18.18
N LYS A 521 -23.50 -21.29 -19.42
CA LYS A 521 -22.30 -20.55 -19.87
C LYS A 521 -22.54 -19.83 -21.20
N TRP A 522 -22.03 -18.60 -21.29
CA TRP A 522 -22.05 -17.75 -22.47
C TRP A 522 -20.69 -17.12 -22.70
N VAL A 523 -20.44 -16.66 -23.93
CA VAL A 523 -19.23 -15.96 -24.33
C VAL A 523 -19.63 -14.66 -25.01
N ILE A 524 -19.08 -13.55 -24.52
CA ILE A 524 -19.21 -12.24 -25.16
C ILE A 524 -17.93 -11.98 -25.94
N THR A 525 -18.04 -11.80 -27.25
CA THR A 525 -16.93 -11.46 -28.13
C THR A 525 -17.06 -10.02 -28.63
N ASP A 526 -15.99 -9.26 -28.48
CA ASP A 526 -15.89 -7.87 -28.97
C ASP A 526 -14.51 -7.65 -29.61
N GLY A 527 -14.43 -7.90 -30.92
CA GLY A 527 -13.15 -7.95 -31.64
C GLY A 527 -12.25 -9.06 -31.12
N GLU A 528 -11.07 -8.70 -30.59
CA GLU A 528 -10.11 -9.64 -29.98
C GLU A 528 -10.39 -9.91 -28.49
N LYS A 529 -11.31 -9.17 -27.86
CA LYS A 529 -11.66 -9.38 -26.46
C LYS A 529 -12.68 -10.50 -26.35
N VAL A 530 -12.39 -11.48 -25.50
CA VAL A 530 -13.30 -12.57 -25.18
C VAL A 530 -13.61 -12.52 -23.68
N TYR A 531 -14.89 -12.44 -23.36
CA TYR A 531 -15.39 -12.51 -22.00
C TYR A 531 -16.22 -13.78 -21.84
N ILE A 532 -16.02 -14.51 -20.76
CA ILE A 532 -16.82 -15.70 -20.45
C ILE A 532 -17.81 -15.30 -19.36
N VAL A 533 -19.09 -15.58 -19.57
CA VAL A 533 -20.15 -15.35 -18.57
C VAL A 533 -20.62 -16.70 -18.06
N LYS A 534 -20.57 -16.93 -16.76
CA LYS A 534 -21.03 -18.18 -16.13
C LYS A 534 -22.09 -17.89 -15.08
N LYS A 535 -23.16 -18.68 -15.06
CA LYS A 535 -24.12 -18.64 -13.96
C LYS A 535 -23.62 -19.53 -12.82
N GLU A 536 -23.34 -18.92 -11.67
CA GLU A 536 -22.92 -19.63 -10.47
C GLU A 536 -23.98 -19.39 -9.38
N GLY A 537 -24.80 -20.42 -9.11
CA GLY A 537 -25.99 -20.29 -8.25
C GLY A 537 -27.24 -19.79 -9.00
N GLU A 538 -28.29 -19.40 -8.27
CA GLU A 538 -29.56 -18.99 -8.89
C GLU A 538 -29.61 -17.50 -9.27
N ASN A 539 -28.82 -16.66 -8.60
CA ASN A 539 -29.02 -15.21 -8.60
C ASN A 539 -28.02 -14.40 -9.44
N TYR A 540 -26.83 -14.92 -9.72
CA TYR A 540 -25.74 -14.12 -10.32
C TYR A 540 -25.15 -14.77 -11.58
N LEU A 541 -24.70 -13.90 -12.49
CA LEU A 541 -23.84 -14.23 -13.62
C LEU A 541 -22.48 -13.56 -13.37
N ASN A 542 -21.42 -14.35 -13.40
CA ASN A 542 -20.04 -13.91 -13.20
C ASN A 542 -19.37 -13.71 -14.56
N ILE A 543 -18.81 -12.52 -14.80
CA ILE A 543 -18.17 -12.15 -16.06
C ILE A 543 -16.67 -12.29 -15.89
N TYR A 544 -16.02 -13.06 -16.73
CA TYR A 544 -14.58 -13.26 -16.71
C TYR A 544 -13.96 -12.76 -18.01
N ARG A 545 -12.66 -12.46 -18.02
CA ARG A 545 -11.91 -12.08 -19.22
C ARG A 545 -10.90 -13.15 -19.60
N GLU A 546 -11.00 -13.64 -20.83
CA GLU A 546 -10.02 -14.57 -21.37
C GLU A 546 -8.88 -13.77 -22.04
N GLU A 547 -7.65 -14.03 -21.62
CA GLU A 547 -6.44 -13.47 -22.24
C GLU A 547 -5.58 -14.61 -22.78
N ASN A 548 -5.32 -14.63 -24.09
CA ASN A 548 -4.53 -15.67 -24.76
C ASN A 548 -5.02 -17.12 -24.52
N GLY A 549 -6.34 -17.31 -24.36
CA GLY A 549 -6.94 -18.64 -24.11
C GLY A 549 -6.82 -19.13 -22.65
N LYS A 550 -6.50 -18.25 -21.68
CA LYS A 550 -6.47 -18.58 -20.25
C LYS A 550 -7.12 -17.48 -19.41
N LEU A 551 -7.73 -17.91 -18.31
CA LEU A 551 -8.59 -17.11 -17.43
C LEU A 551 -7.98 -16.84 -16.04
N ALA A 552 -6.75 -17.29 -15.81
CA ALA A 552 -6.24 -17.59 -14.49
C ALA A 552 -4.93 -16.83 -14.18
N ARG A 553 -4.92 -16.01 -13.12
CA ARG A 553 -3.70 -15.36 -12.61
C ARG A 553 -3.06 -16.24 -11.54
N ALA A 554 -1.77 -16.51 -11.67
CA ALA A 554 -1.04 -17.35 -10.72
C ALA A 554 -0.52 -16.51 -9.55
N LEU A 555 -0.37 -17.16 -8.39
CA LEU A 555 0.18 -16.57 -7.17
C LEU A 555 1.56 -15.98 -7.42
N ASP A 556 1.81 -14.75 -6.97
CA ASP A 556 3.16 -14.21 -6.84
C ASP A 556 3.75 -14.66 -5.50
N GLY A 557 4.43 -15.81 -5.52
CA GLY A 557 5.01 -16.40 -4.33
C GLY A 557 6.47 -16.04 -4.08
N ASN A 558 7.18 -15.31 -4.96
CA ASN A 558 8.64 -15.18 -4.85
C ASN A 558 9.11 -14.70 -3.46
N PHE A 559 9.93 -15.50 -2.77
CA PHE A 559 10.33 -15.22 -1.40
C PHE A 559 11.38 -14.09 -1.30
N ILE A 560 10.98 -12.87 -0.93
CA ILE A 560 11.92 -11.75 -0.70
C ILE A 560 12.32 -11.67 0.77
N GLY A 561 13.43 -12.34 1.11
CA GLY A 561 14.21 -12.06 2.32
C GLY A 561 13.45 -12.20 3.65
N GLY A 562 12.43 -13.06 3.71
CA GLY A 562 11.62 -13.25 4.92
C GLY A 562 10.81 -12.02 5.28
N LYS A 563 10.26 -11.29 4.31
CA LYS A 563 9.25 -10.25 4.55
C LYS A 563 7.97 -10.61 3.80
N LEU A 564 6.82 -10.45 4.46
CA LEU A 564 5.52 -10.43 3.80
C LEU A 564 5.23 -9.00 3.32
N PRO A 565 4.64 -8.79 2.11
CA PRO A 565 4.10 -9.78 1.17
C PRO A 565 5.15 -10.46 0.28
N SER A 566 4.90 -11.73 -0.05
CA SER A 566 5.72 -12.54 -0.96
C SER A 566 5.61 -11.99 -2.38
N GLY A 567 6.72 -11.84 -3.09
CA GLY A 567 6.69 -11.61 -4.52
C GLY A 567 7.61 -10.50 -5.01
N ASN A 568 8.02 -10.59 -6.27
CA ASN A 568 8.76 -9.53 -6.97
C ASN A 568 7.92 -8.88 -8.08
N GLY A 569 6.59 -9.03 -8.02
CA GLY A 569 5.64 -8.61 -9.06
C GLY A 569 5.59 -9.57 -10.25
N THR A 570 6.00 -10.83 -10.09
CA THR A 570 6.04 -11.81 -11.19
C THR A 570 5.07 -12.97 -10.93
N GLN A 571 4.14 -13.17 -11.85
CA GLN A 571 3.20 -14.28 -11.79
C GLN A 571 3.94 -15.61 -11.72
N GLY A 572 3.56 -16.44 -10.74
CA GLY A 572 3.94 -17.84 -10.69
C GLY A 572 5.18 -18.19 -9.85
N GLY A 573 5.84 -17.19 -9.24
CA GLY A 573 6.97 -17.44 -8.33
C GLY A 573 6.60 -18.38 -7.17
N ASP A 574 7.51 -19.26 -6.77
CA ASP A 574 7.31 -20.17 -5.63
C ASP A 574 7.49 -19.44 -4.30
N PHE A 575 6.57 -19.66 -3.37
CA PHE A 575 6.71 -19.21 -1.97
C PHE A 575 7.29 -20.32 -1.11
N VAL A 576 8.25 -19.97 -0.26
CA VAL A 576 8.85 -20.90 0.70
C VAL A 576 9.04 -20.20 2.04
N SER A 577 8.61 -20.82 3.13
CA SER A 577 8.83 -20.35 4.51
C SER A 577 9.04 -21.54 5.45
N TRP A 578 9.71 -21.35 6.59
CA TRP A 578 10.02 -22.44 7.52
C TRP A 578 10.05 -22.02 8.99
N PHE A 579 9.81 -22.99 9.87
CA PHE A 579 9.94 -22.89 11.33
C PHE A 579 10.61 -24.15 11.88
N SER A 580 11.23 -24.03 13.05
CA SER A 580 11.90 -25.15 13.71
C SER A 580 11.10 -25.58 14.94
N VAL A 581 11.01 -26.88 15.19
CA VAL A 581 10.42 -27.43 16.41
C VAL A 581 11.53 -28.04 17.26
N GLU A 582 11.62 -27.63 18.52
CA GLU A 582 12.56 -28.22 19.47
C GLU A 582 12.15 -29.64 19.85
N PRO A 583 13.12 -30.55 20.09
CA PRO A 583 12.81 -31.91 20.52
C PRO A 583 12.09 -31.91 21.88
N LYS A 584 11.30 -32.95 22.14
CA LYS A 584 10.59 -33.11 23.40
C LYS A 584 11.60 -33.40 24.52
N THR A 585 11.79 -32.46 25.44
CA THR A 585 12.65 -32.63 26.65
C THR A 585 12.08 -33.61 27.66
#